data_AF-A0A536DDG2-F1
#
_entry.id   AF-A0A536DDG2-F1
#
_cell.length_a   1.000
_cell.length_b   1.000
_cell.length_c   1.000
_cell.angle_alpha   90.00
_cell.angle_beta   90.00
_cell.angle_gamma   90.00
#
_symmetry.space_group_name_H-M   'P 1'
#
loop_
_entity.id
_entity.type
_entity.pdbx_description
1 polymer ?
#
loop_
_entity_poly.entity_id
_entity_poly.type
_entity_poly.pdbx_seq_one_letter_code
_entity_poly.pdbx_strand_id
1 'polypeptide(L)'
;MAPDYVAPERLVGREVDSRADVYSLAAVIFHTVTGQRPFTSRSWIETLSRRLYEPPPSAKDLMPELPEGFAQALQQAMDRDPSRRPATAGELLQGLSDSLDPPAPKEEEVHWLHPHMHRGSMVVSGLLVLVVGVAGITWFLDGEGLSLLMRLSHLVIGR
;
A
#
# COMPACT_ATOMS: atom_id res chain seq x y z
N MET A 1 0.76 9.03 -9.87
CA MET A 1 0.85 7.88 -8.94
C MET A 1 2.19 7.23 -9.20
N ALA A 2 3.09 7.11 -8.22
CA ALA A 2 4.50 6.72 -8.44
C ALA A 2 4.61 5.30 -8.98
N PRO A 3 4.73 5.10 -10.30
CA PRO A 3 4.73 3.77 -10.87
C PRO A 3 6.12 3.14 -10.68
N ASP A 4 7.08 3.87 -10.13
CA ASP A 4 8.49 3.52 -10.00
C ASP A 4 8.80 2.45 -8.93
N TYR A 5 7.88 2.18 -8.01
CA TYR A 5 8.08 1.17 -6.95
C TYR A 5 7.05 0.03 -7.02
N VAL A 6 6.13 0.10 -7.97
CA VAL A 6 5.02 -0.85 -8.10
C VAL A 6 5.54 -2.20 -8.58
N ALA A 7 5.09 -3.27 -7.91
CA ALA A 7 5.41 -4.65 -8.25
C ALA A 7 4.94 -5.04 -9.67
N PRO A 8 5.69 -5.89 -10.40
CA PRO A 8 5.38 -6.31 -11.77
C PRO A 8 3.95 -6.80 -11.97
N GLU A 9 3.45 -7.64 -11.06
CA GLU A 9 2.13 -8.26 -11.13
C GLU A 9 0.98 -7.23 -11.06
N ARG A 10 1.17 -6.12 -10.34
CA ARG A 10 0.21 -5.01 -10.30
C ARG A 10 0.13 -4.27 -11.64
N LEU A 11 1.24 -4.22 -12.39
CA LEU A 11 1.31 -3.52 -13.67
C LEU A 11 0.65 -4.32 -14.80
N VAL A 12 0.64 -5.65 -14.70
CA VAL A 12 0.02 -6.55 -15.69
C VAL A 12 -1.35 -7.08 -15.28
N GLY A 13 -1.90 -6.62 -14.15
CA GLY A 13 -3.23 -7.02 -13.67
C GLY A 13 -3.33 -8.51 -13.27
N ARG A 14 -2.24 -9.10 -12.78
CA ARG A 14 -2.25 -10.45 -12.19
C ARG A 14 -2.78 -10.41 -10.76
N GLU A 15 -2.99 -11.57 -10.16
CA GLU A 15 -3.31 -11.68 -8.74
C GLU A 15 -2.20 -11.03 -7.89
N VAL A 16 -2.63 -10.27 -6.88
CA VAL A 16 -1.76 -9.46 -6.03
C VAL A 16 -1.98 -9.90 -4.58
N ASP A 17 -0.92 -10.37 -3.94
CA ASP A 17 -0.90 -10.68 -2.51
C ASP A 17 0.00 -9.68 -1.75
N SER A 18 0.25 -9.96 -0.47
CA SER A 18 1.11 -9.13 0.40
C SER A 18 2.56 -9.00 -0.10
N ARG A 19 3.03 -9.91 -0.97
CA ARG A 19 4.40 -9.88 -1.49
C ARG A 19 4.62 -8.75 -2.51
N ALA A 20 3.55 -8.13 -3.01
CA ALA A 20 3.65 -6.89 -3.79
C ALA A 20 4.15 -5.71 -2.93
N ASP A 21 3.79 -5.69 -1.65
CA ASP A 21 4.27 -4.68 -0.70
C ASP A 21 5.72 -4.96 -0.28
N VAL A 22 6.12 -6.24 -0.19
CA VAL A 22 7.53 -6.65 0.01
C VAL A 22 8.42 -6.13 -1.12
N TYR A 23 7.99 -6.31 -2.38
CA TYR A 23 8.69 -5.75 -3.54
C TYR A 23 8.82 -4.22 -3.43
N SER A 24 7.71 -3.54 -3.11
CA SER A 24 7.68 -2.07 -3.05
C SER A 24 8.60 -1.54 -1.95
N LEU A 25 8.61 -2.20 -0.79
CA LEU A 25 9.50 -1.88 0.31
C LEU A 25 10.97 -2.08 -0.08
N ALA A 26 11.31 -3.21 -0.71
CA ALA A 26 12.68 -3.45 -1.18
C ALA A 26 13.13 -2.42 -2.22
N ALA A 27 12.25 -2.02 -3.15
CA ALA A 27 12.53 -0.98 -4.13
C ALA A 27 12.77 0.40 -3.49
N VAL A 28 12.03 0.72 -2.42
CA VAL A 28 12.26 1.93 -1.62
C VAL A 28 13.60 1.85 -0.90
N ILE A 29 13.90 0.75 -0.21
CA ILE A 29 15.18 0.56 0.50
C ILE A 29 16.35 0.66 -0.47
N PHE A 30 16.28 -0.02 -1.62
CA PHE A 30 17.28 0.09 -2.68
C PHE A 30 17.52 1.56 -3.06
N HIS A 31 16.45 2.33 -3.29
CA HIS A 31 16.59 3.74 -3.63
C HIS A 31 17.19 4.56 -2.50
N THR A 32 16.80 4.30 -1.25
CA THR A 32 17.35 5.00 -0.10
C THR A 32 18.84 4.74 0.08
N VAL A 33 19.30 3.49 -0.11
CA VAL A 33 20.72 3.15 0.11
C VAL A 33 21.62 3.51 -1.08
N THR A 34 21.10 3.44 -2.31
CA THR A 34 21.89 3.72 -3.53
C THR A 34 21.74 5.15 -4.05
N GLY A 35 20.72 5.88 -3.59
CA GLY A 35 20.34 7.18 -4.14
C GLY A 35 19.73 7.12 -5.55
N GLN A 36 19.50 5.93 -6.11
CA GLN A 36 18.89 5.75 -7.43
C GLN A 36 17.77 4.71 -7.40
N ARG A 37 16.75 4.89 -8.25
CA ARG A 37 15.66 3.92 -8.39
C ARG A 37 16.19 2.61 -8.98
N PRO A 38 15.63 1.44 -8.62
CA PRO A 38 16.08 0.16 -9.16
C PRO A 38 15.97 0.11 -10.69
N PHE A 39 14.85 0.55 -11.24
CA PHE A 39 14.65 0.61 -12.68
C PHE A 39 14.54 2.07 -13.11
N THR A 40 15.48 2.51 -13.93
CA THR A 40 15.46 3.82 -14.58
C THR A 40 15.96 3.71 -16.01
N SER A 41 15.37 4.49 -16.91
CA SER A 41 15.77 4.51 -18.33
C SER A 41 15.32 5.82 -18.99
N ARG A 42 15.59 5.98 -20.29
CA ARG A 42 15.29 7.23 -21.01
C ARG A 42 13.80 7.43 -21.29
N SER A 43 13.00 6.37 -21.18
CA SER A 43 11.56 6.38 -21.43
C SER A 43 10.82 5.56 -20.40
N TRP A 44 9.62 6.02 -20.02
CA TRP A 44 8.71 5.30 -19.14
C TRP A 44 8.44 3.85 -19.63
N ILE A 45 8.22 3.68 -20.93
CA ILE A 45 7.93 2.35 -21.53
C ILE A 45 9.11 1.39 -21.39
N GLU A 46 10.32 1.89 -21.57
CA GLU A 46 11.53 1.10 -21.40
C GLU A 46 11.71 0.74 -19.91
N THR A 47 11.52 1.68 -18.98
CA THR A 47 11.57 1.40 -17.54
C THR A 47 10.55 0.32 -17.13
N LEU A 48 9.33 0.38 -17.68
CA LEU A 48 8.31 -0.66 -17.49
C LEU A 48 8.78 -2.01 -18.04
N SER A 49 9.30 -2.05 -19.27
CA SER A 49 9.83 -3.27 -19.89
C SER A 49 10.92 -3.92 -19.04
N ARG A 50 11.91 -3.13 -18.60
CA ARG A 50 13.01 -3.61 -17.75
C ARG A 50 12.47 -4.25 -16.48
N ARG A 51 11.51 -3.61 -15.82
CA ARG A 51 10.88 -4.17 -14.62
C ARG A 51 10.14 -5.50 -14.86
N LEU A 52 9.48 -5.64 -16.00
CA LEU A 52 8.70 -6.84 -16.32
C LEU A 52 9.57 -8.02 -16.78
N TYR A 53 10.76 -7.76 -17.33
CA TYR A 53 11.52 -8.77 -18.06
C TYR A 53 12.97 -8.95 -17.60
N GLU A 54 13.63 -7.90 -17.08
CA GLU A 54 15.00 -7.99 -16.59
C GLU A 54 15.05 -8.46 -15.13
N PRO A 55 16.15 -9.08 -14.71
CA PRO A 55 16.39 -9.30 -13.28
C PRO A 55 16.53 -7.95 -12.55
N PRO A 56 16.16 -7.87 -11.26
CA PRO A 56 16.45 -6.71 -10.43
C PRO A 56 17.95 -6.42 -10.39
N PRO A 57 18.37 -5.14 -10.47
CA PRO A 57 19.79 -4.80 -10.38
C PRO A 57 20.34 -5.06 -8.98
N SER A 58 21.66 -5.25 -8.89
CA SER A 58 22.32 -5.34 -7.60
C SER A 58 22.52 -3.96 -6.99
N ALA A 59 22.25 -3.82 -5.70
CA ALA A 59 22.60 -2.59 -4.98
C ALA A 59 24.12 -2.35 -4.98
N LYS A 60 24.92 -3.42 -5.11
CA LYS A 60 26.39 -3.34 -5.20
C LYS A 60 26.89 -2.73 -6.51
N ASP A 61 26.08 -2.73 -7.57
CA ASP A 61 26.45 -2.08 -8.84
C ASP A 61 26.59 -0.57 -8.65
N LEU A 62 25.89 0.00 -7.66
CA LEU A 62 25.92 1.41 -7.30
C LEU A 62 26.69 1.68 -6.00
N MET A 63 26.65 0.74 -5.05
CA MET A 63 27.27 0.85 -3.73
C MET A 63 28.11 -0.41 -3.41
N PRO A 64 29.34 -0.53 -3.95
CA PRO A 64 30.17 -1.73 -3.83
C PRO A 64 30.48 -2.13 -2.38
N GLU A 65 30.51 -1.15 -1.47
CA GLU A 65 30.77 -1.29 -0.03
C GLU A 65 29.65 -2.01 0.73
N LEU A 66 28.45 -2.15 0.14
CA LEU A 66 27.36 -2.88 0.79
C LEU A 66 27.72 -4.36 0.98
N PRO A 67 27.38 -4.97 2.13
CA PRO A 67 27.52 -6.40 2.31
C PRO A 67 26.79 -7.19 1.23
N GLU A 68 27.39 -8.31 0.82
CA GLU A 68 26.86 -9.16 -0.25
C GLU A 68 25.45 -9.67 0.07
N GLY A 69 25.24 -10.17 1.29
CA GLY A 69 23.94 -10.65 1.74
C GLY A 69 22.84 -9.58 1.68
N PHE A 70 23.18 -8.32 1.99
CA PHE A 70 22.22 -7.22 1.98
C PHE A 70 21.72 -6.94 0.56
N ALA A 71 22.63 -6.90 -0.42
CA ALA A 71 22.28 -6.70 -1.81
C ALA A 71 21.49 -7.88 -2.40
N GLN A 72 21.83 -9.11 -2.00
CA GLN A 72 21.10 -10.32 -2.41
C GLN A 72 19.68 -10.35 -1.84
N ALA A 73 19.50 -9.98 -0.57
CA ALA A 73 18.18 -9.88 0.05
C ALA A 73 17.28 -8.86 -0.66
N LEU A 74 17.83 -7.69 -1.04
CA LEU A 74 17.09 -6.70 -1.84
C LEU A 74 16.73 -7.23 -3.24
N GLN A 75 17.68 -7.87 -3.94
CA GLN A 75 17.41 -8.45 -5.26
C GLN A 75 16.33 -9.53 -5.19
N GLN A 76 16.38 -10.43 -4.21
CA GLN A 76 15.40 -11.49 -4.03
C GLN A 76 14.00 -10.91 -3.73
N ALA A 77 13.92 -9.90 -2.86
CA ALA A 77 12.66 -9.26 -2.54
C ALA A 77 12.05 -8.49 -3.72
N MET A 78 12.88 -8.07 -4.68
CA MET A 78 12.45 -7.49 -5.95
C MET A 78 12.25 -8.52 -7.07
N ASP A 79 12.31 -9.84 -6.82
CA ASP A 79 12.13 -10.84 -7.88
C ASP A 79 10.77 -10.64 -8.60
N ARG A 80 10.76 -10.87 -9.91
CA ARG A 80 9.55 -10.73 -10.74
C ARG A 80 8.51 -11.80 -10.43
N ASP A 81 8.95 -12.96 -9.95
CA ASP A 81 8.11 -14.04 -9.47
C ASP A 81 7.83 -13.84 -7.97
N PRO A 82 6.59 -13.51 -7.56
CA PRO A 82 6.24 -13.34 -6.16
C PRO A 82 6.59 -14.56 -5.29
N SER A 83 6.61 -15.77 -5.85
CA SER A 83 6.90 -17.00 -5.10
C SER A 83 8.34 -17.06 -4.56
N ARG A 84 9.28 -16.34 -5.21
CA ARG A 84 10.70 -16.29 -4.86
C ARG A 84 11.05 -15.23 -3.82
N ARG A 85 10.12 -14.29 -3.57
CA ARG A 85 10.27 -13.23 -2.58
C ARG A 85 10.09 -13.78 -1.16
N PRO A 86 10.63 -13.11 -0.13
CA PRO A 86 10.21 -13.32 1.24
C PRO A 86 8.68 -13.25 1.35
N ALA A 87 8.08 -14.13 2.16
CA ALA A 87 6.63 -14.19 2.29
C ALA A 87 6.06 -12.96 3.02
N THR A 88 6.88 -12.33 3.86
CA THR A 88 6.50 -11.17 4.67
C THR A 88 7.57 -10.08 4.67
N ALA A 89 7.19 -8.85 5.01
CA ALA A 89 8.14 -7.77 5.23
C ALA A 89 9.09 -8.04 6.40
N GLY A 90 8.64 -8.80 7.41
CA GLY A 90 9.47 -9.22 8.53
C GLY A 90 10.62 -10.14 8.09
N GLU A 91 10.34 -11.09 7.20
CA GLU A 91 11.38 -11.97 6.64
C GLU A 91 12.40 -11.18 5.80
N LEU A 92 11.95 -10.18 5.02
CA LEU A 92 12.86 -9.26 4.32
C LEU A 92 13.76 -8.52 5.31
N LEU A 93 13.17 -7.91 6.34
CA LEU A 93 13.94 -7.15 7.34
C LEU A 93 14.94 -8.03 8.09
N GLN A 94 14.55 -9.27 8.42
CA GLN A 94 15.44 -10.24 9.05
C GLN A 94 16.63 -10.54 8.14
N GLY A 95 16.40 -10.87 6.87
CA GLY A 95 17.49 -11.16 5.92
C GLY A 95 18.44 -9.97 5.68
N LEU A 96 17.90 -8.75 5.68
CA LEU A 96 18.72 -7.53 5.61
C LEU A 96 19.55 -7.33 6.88
N SER A 97 18.96 -7.57 8.05
CA SER A 97 19.60 -7.37 9.35
C SER A 97 20.69 -8.41 9.60
N ASP A 98 20.43 -9.69 9.28
CA ASP A 98 21.40 -10.78 9.39
C ASP A 98 22.63 -10.57 8.49
N SER A 99 22.46 -9.79 7.42
CA SER A 99 23.55 -9.43 6.50
C SER A 99 24.45 -8.30 7.00
N LEU A 100 24.11 -7.70 8.14
CA LEU A 100 24.87 -6.63 8.79
C LEU A 100 25.47 -7.19 10.10
N ASP A 101 26.81 -7.32 10.20
CA ASP A 101 27.51 -7.74 11.45
C ASP A 101 27.28 -6.72 12.62
N PRO A 102 27.32 -7.10 13.92
CA PRO A 102 26.19 -6.97 14.87
C PRO A 102 26.33 -5.89 15.98
N PRO A 103 25.34 -5.73 16.89
CA PRO A 103 23.89 -5.88 16.74
C PRO A 103 23.23 -4.51 16.58
N ALA A 104 22.01 -4.46 16.01
CA ALA A 104 21.15 -3.30 16.23
C ALA A 104 21.03 -3.09 17.75
N PRO A 105 21.11 -1.83 18.26
CA PRO A 105 20.82 -1.56 19.66
C PRO A 105 19.50 -2.25 20.01
N LYS A 106 19.48 -2.95 21.16
CA LYS A 106 18.31 -3.65 21.69
C LYS A 106 17.09 -2.79 21.41
N GLU A 107 16.11 -3.35 20.69
CA GLU A 107 14.89 -2.69 20.26
C GLU A 107 14.50 -1.63 21.30
N GLU A 108 14.77 -0.36 20.99
CA GLU A 108 14.10 0.72 21.72
C GLU A 108 12.63 0.41 21.53
N GLU A 109 11.94 0.15 22.65
CA GLU A 109 10.52 -0.15 22.69
C GLU A 109 9.83 0.81 21.73
N VAL A 110 9.44 0.29 20.55
CA VAL A 110 8.92 1.13 19.49
C VAL A 110 7.69 1.79 20.10
N HIS A 111 7.79 3.08 20.40
CA HIS A 111 6.69 3.85 20.92
C HIS A 111 5.73 4.01 19.76
N TRP A 112 4.97 2.95 19.51
CA TRP A 112 3.87 2.95 18.59
C TRP A 112 3.06 4.19 18.95
N LEU A 113 2.80 5.04 17.95
CA LEU A 113 1.75 6.03 18.07
C LEU A 113 0.49 5.22 18.34
N HIS A 114 0.13 5.03 19.61
CA HIS A 114 -1.12 4.39 19.98
C HIS A 114 -2.19 5.29 19.39
N PRO A 115 -2.90 4.89 18.31
CA PRO A 115 -3.98 5.70 17.81
C PRO A 115 -4.96 5.78 18.96
N HIS A 116 -5.16 6.99 19.47
CA HIS A 116 -6.04 7.24 20.60
C HIS A 116 -7.45 7.15 20.03
N MET A 117 -7.96 5.92 19.89
CA MET A 117 -9.36 5.65 19.66
C MET A 117 -10.10 6.07 20.93
N HIS A 118 -10.50 7.34 20.98
CA HIS A 118 -11.33 7.87 22.04
C HIS A 118 -12.66 7.10 21.98
N ARG A 119 -12.93 6.21 22.94
CA ARG A 119 -14.18 5.44 23.03
C ARG A 119 -15.46 6.31 22.90
N GLY A 120 -15.35 7.60 23.22
CA GLY A 120 -16.41 8.58 23.02
C GLY A 120 -16.79 8.85 21.56
N SER A 121 -15.85 8.75 20.60
CA SER A 121 -16.15 9.00 19.18
C SER A 121 -17.04 7.93 18.57
N MET A 122 -16.95 6.68 19.03
CA MET A 122 -17.84 5.59 18.60
C MET A 122 -19.28 5.80 19.09
N VAL A 123 -19.46 6.30 20.32
CA VAL A 123 -20.79 6.59 20.87
C VAL A 123 -21.41 7.78 20.14
N VAL A 124 -20.63 8.84 19.89
CA VAL A 124 -21.12 10.02 19.16
C VAL A 124 -21.50 9.67 17.71
N SER A 125 -20.67 8.90 17.01
CA SER A 125 -20.99 8.42 15.65
C SER A 125 -22.24 7.53 15.64
N GLY A 126 -22.39 6.64 16.62
CA GLY A 126 -23.58 5.81 16.77
C GLY A 126 -24.85 6.63 17.03
N LEU A 127 -24.76 7.64 17.90
CA LEU A 127 -25.89 8.52 18.21
C LEU A 127 -26.31 9.35 17.00
N LEU A 128 -25.34 9.86 16.24
CA LEU A 128 -25.59 10.67 15.04
C LEU A 128 -26.28 9.86 13.94
N VAL A 129 -25.82 8.62 13.69
CA VAL A 129 -26.48 7.70 12.75
C VAL A 129 -27.91 7.40 13.20
N LEU A 130 -28.14 7.18 14.50
CA LEU A 130 -29.45 6.89 15.03
C LEU A 130 -30.41 8.08 14.92
N VAL A 131 -29.94 9.31 15.21
CA VAL A 131 -30.73 10.54 15.06
C VAL A 131 -31.12 10.78 13.59
N VAL A 132 -30.17 10.63 12.66
CA VAL A 132 -30.44 10.78 11.22
C VAL A 132 -31.41 9.71 10.74
N GLY A 133 -31.23 8.46 11.19
CA GLY A 133 -32.13 7.35 10.86
C GLY A 133 -33.56 7.58 11.37
N VAL A 134 -33.71 7.99 12.63
CA VAL A 134 -35.02 8.29 13.23
C VAL A 134 -35.68 9.47 12.51
N ALA A 135 -34.95 10.56 12.26
CA ALA A 135 -35.47 11.73 11.54
C ALA A 135 -35.92 11.38 10.10
N GLY A 136 -35.17 10.51 9.41
CA GLY A 136 -35.56 10.00 8.09
C GLY A 136 -36.82 9.13 8.13
N ILE A 137 -36.95 8.28 9.16
CA ILE A 137 -38.13 7.43 9.35
C ILE A 137 -39.36 8.26 9.72
N THR A 138 -39.24 9.24 10.62
CA THR A 138 -40.37 10.11 10.99
C THR A 138 -40.84 10.92 9.79
N TRP A 139 -39.91 11.52 9.05
CA TRP A 139 -40.24 12.25 7.80
C TRP A 139 -40.91 11.36 6.75
N PHE A 140 -40.54 10.08 6.67
CA PHE A 140 -41.14 9.11 5.75
C PHE A 140 -42.55 8.67 6.20
N LEU A 141 -42.76 8.47 7.51
CA LEU A 141 -44.03 8.03 8.08
C LEU A 141 -45.07 9.16 8.18
N ASP A 142 -44.65 10.41 8.34
CA ASP A 142 -45.53 11.59 8.36
C ASP A 142 -46.14 11.93 6.99
N GLY A 143 -45.79 11.18 5.92
CA GLY A 143 -46.40 11.29 4.60
C GLY A 143 -45.97 12.52 3.77
N GLU A 144 -45.28 13.48 4.39
CA GLU A 144 -44.68 14.65 3.74
C GLU A 144 -43.73 14.23 2.60
N GLY A 145 -42.90 13.19 2.80
CA GLY A 145 -41.98 12.68 1.77
C GLY A 145 -42.67 11.99 0.58
N LEU A 146 -43.78 11.28 0.83
CA LEU A 146 -44.62 10.71 -0.22
C LEU A 146 -45.34 11.81 -1.01
N SER A 147 -45.75 12.90 -0.35
CA SER A 147 -46.40 14.03 -1.00
C SER A 147 -45.47 14.79 -1.95
N LEU A 148 -44.18 14.89 -1.60
CA LEU A 148 -43.14 15.51 -2.43
C LEU A 148 -42.80 14.63 -3.65
N LEU A 149 -42.73 13.30 -3.48
CA LEU A 149 -42.56 12.35 -4.58
C LEU A 149 -43.77 12.32 -5.52
N MET A 150 -45.00 12.44 -5.00
CA MET A 150 -46.21 12.54 -5.82
C MET A 150 -46.28 13.87 -6.60
N ARG A 151 -45.86 14.99 -6.00
CA ARG A 151 -45.78 16.28 -6.71
C ARG A 151 -44.72 16.27 -7.81
N LEU A 152 -43.58 15.62 -7.58
CA LEU A 152 -42.52 15.48 -8.57
C LEU A 152 -42.90 14.51 -9.70
N SER A 153 -43.61 13.41 -9.39
CA SER A 153 -44.08 12.49 -10.44
C SER A 153 -45.12 13.16 -11.35
N HIS A 154 -46.02 13.98 -10.81
CA HIS A 154 -46.95 14.78 -11.61
C HIS A 154 -46.25 15.83 -12.49
N LEU A 155 -45.11 16.37 -12.06
CA LEU A 155 -44.32 17.34 -12.83
C LEU A 155 -43.53 16.70 -13.99
N VAL A 156 -43.20 15.42 -13.89
CA VAL A 156 -42.47 14.66 -14.91
C VAL A 156 -43.42 13.94 -15.89
N ILE A 157 -44.60 13.50 -15.43
CA ILE A 157 -45.58 12.76 -16.23
C ILE A 157 -46.61 13.70 -16.90
N GLY A 158 -46.72 14.95 -16.45
CA GLY A 158 -47.62 15.97 -16.99
C GLY A 158 -47.09 16.78 -18.18
N ARG A 159 -46.35 16.15 -19.11
CA ARG A 159 -45.98 16.74 -20.40
C ARG A 159 -46.24 15.78 -21.56
#